data_AF-A0A7V6G1W1-F1
#
_entry.id   AF-A0A7V6G1W1-F1
#
_cell.length_a   1.000
_cell.length_b   1.000
_cell.length_c   1.000
_cell.angle_alpha   90.00
_cell.angle_beta   90.00
_cell.angle_gamma   90.00
#
_symmetry.space_group_name_H-M   'P 1'
#
loop_
_entity.id
_entity.type
_entity.pdbx_description
1 polymer ?
#
loop_
_entity_poly.entity_id
_entity_poly.type
_entity_poly.pdbx_seq_one_letter_code
_entity_poly.pdbx_strand_id
1 'polypeptide(L)'
;MHKYDEIVQLKPNCRHNLSTYFPGITTLPKVPNPKEALKNYEQEQKQRALERAIRNQKRVVEGTIDKENLKTEKGKLRQIQANMRKHLGDNPQLRRAYRREKVHGSTSKIDTPEFLRISNADKSNRNTVHAIQDDLNLIPIEHRDKLEVLLKK
;
A
#
# COMPACT_ATOMS: atom_id res chain seq x y z
N MET A 1 -15.12 46.20 18.76
CA MET A 1 -13.83 45.91 18.07
C MET A 1 -13.62 44.40 18.12
N HIS A 2 -14.19 43.69 17.14
CA HIS A 2 -14.41 42.25 17.17
C HIS A 2 -13.10 41.49 16.92
N LYS A 3 -12.71 40.63 17.86
CA LYS A 3 -11.49 39.81 17.84
C LYS A 3 -11.56 38.59 16.90
N TYR A 4 -12.48 38.58 15.93
CA TYR A 4 -12.83 37.39 15.15
C TYR A 4 -12.80 37.58 13.63
N ASP A 5 -12.03 38.55 13.12
CA ASP A 5 -11.86 38.79 11.68
C ASP A 5 -10.54 38.21 11.15
N GLU A 6 -10.08 37.07 11.68
CA GLU A 6 -9.07 36.27 11.00
C GLU A 6 -9.78 35.49 9.89
N ILE A 7 -9.72 36.03 8.67
CA ILE A 7 -10.15 35.39 7.43
C ILE A 7 -9.64 33.95 7.42
N VAL A 8 -10.55 32.99 7.60
CA VAL A 8 -10.27 31.56 7.41
C VAL A 8 -9.98 31.36 5.93
N GLN A 9 -8.73 31.59 5.54
CA GLN A 9 -8.32 31.46 4.16
C GLN A 9 -8.36 29.97 3.79
N LEU A 10 -9.43 29.59 3.09
CA LEU A 10 -9.62 28.27 2.51
C LEU A 10 -8.56 28.05 1.44
N LYS A 11 -7.47 27.41 1.84
CA LYS A 11 -6.41 27.02 0.92
C LYS A 11 -6.84 25.78 0.12
N PRO A 12 -6.43 25.64 -1.15
CA PRO A 12 -6.62 24.41 -1.90
C PRO A 12 -6.16 23.20 -1.09
N ASN A 13 -6.99 22.15 -1.03
CA ASN A 13 -6.79 20.91 -0.26
C ASN A 13 -6.99 20.99 1.26
N CYS A 14 -7.42 22.13 1.82
CA CYS A 14 -7.80 22.19 3.22
C CYS A 14 -9.26 21.78 3.40
N ARG A 15 -9.50 20.68 4.13
CA ARG A 15 -10.85 20.16 4.43
C ARG A 15 -11.50 20.90 5.61
N HIS A 16 -11.65 22.21 5.50
CA HIS A 16 -12.46 22.95 6.46
C HIS A 16 -13.94 22.85 6.07
N ASN A 17 -14.79 22.56 7.05
CA ASN A 17 -16.23 22.63 6.87
C ASN A 17 -16.71 24.04 7.18
N LEU A 18 -17.43 24.67 6.25
CA LEU A 18 -18.14 25.92 6.45
C LEU A 18 -19.57 25.59 6.88
N SER A 19 -19.85 25.72 8.17
CA SER A 19 -21.19 25.55 8.72
C SER A 19 -21.78 26.90 9.13
N THR A 20 -23.03 27.16 8.75
CA THR A 20 -23.77 28.36 9.18
C THR A 20 -24.04 28.29 10.68
N TYR A 21 -23.78 29.38 11.40
CA TYR A 21 -24.06 29.49 12.83
C TYR A 21 -25.47 30.04 13.06
N PHE A 22 -26.30 29.29 13.78
CA PHE A 22 -27.63 29.72 14.23
C PHE A 22 -27.62 29.95 15.74
N PRO A 23 -27.93 31.16 16.24
CA PRO A 23 -27.92 31.46 17.67
C PRO A 23 -28.96 30.59 18.39
N GLY A 24 -28.60 30.03 19.54
CA GLY A 24 -29.48 29.17 20.36
C GLY A 24 -29.67 27.74 19.84
N ILE A 25 -29.28 27.43 18.59
CA ILE A 25 -29.37 26.08 18.01
C ILE A 25 -27.98 25.47 17.83
N THR A 26 -27.00 26.27 17.36
CA THR A 26 -25.66 25.77 17.05
C THR A 26 -24.76 25.81 18.29
N THR A 27 -24.33 24.63 18.75
CA THR A 27 -23.34 24.50 19.83
C THR A 27 -21.93 24.57 19.27
N LEU A 28 -21.14 25.54 19.73
CA LEU A 28 -19.73 25.64 19.36
C LEU A 28 -18.91 24.53 20.07
N PRO A 29 -17.97 23.88 19.37
CA PRO A 29 -17.11 22.90 19.98
C PRO A 29 -16.16 23.55 20.99
N LYS A 30 -15.83 22.84 22.07
CA LYS A 30 -14.85 23.31 23.05
C LYS A 30 -13.46 23.39 22.39
N VAL A 31 -12.82 24.55 22.52
CA VAL A 31 -11.46 24.74 22.02
C VAL A 31 -10.50 23.88 22.86
N PRO A 32 -9.68 23.01 22.23
CA PRO A 32 -8.71 22.19 22.94
C PRO A 32 -7.57 23.03 23.53
N ASN A 33 -6.91 22.50 24.56
CA ASN A 33 -5.75 23.15 25.18
C ASN A 33 -4.60 23.30 24.16
N PRO A 34 -4.11 24.53 23.90
CA PRO A 34 -3.12 24.77 22.84
C PRO A 34 -1.81 24.00 23.05
N LYS A 35 -1.37 23.82 24.30
CA LYS A 35 -0.11 23.11 24.59
C LYS A 35 -0.20 21.62 24.26
N GLU A 36 -1.33 20.99 24.59
CA GLU A 36 -1.59 19.58 24.30
C GLU A 36 -1.79 19.36 22.79
N ALA A 37 -2.50 20.28 22.13
CA ALA A 37 -2.70 20.25 20.68
C ALA A 37 -1.36 20.30 19.92
N LEU A 38 -0.45 21.19 20.32
CA LEU A 38 0.89 21.30 19.73
C LEU A 38 1.71 20.01 19.95
N LYS A 39 1.70 19.47 21.16
CA LYS A 39 2.40 18.21 21.48
C LYS A 39 1.89 17.06 20.62
N ASN A 40 0.57 16.92 20.49
CA ASN A 40 -0.03 15.88 19.64
C ASN A 40 0.34 16.07 18.17
N TYR A 41 0.31 17.31 17.68
CA TYR A 41 0.70 17.64 16.32
C TYR A 41 2.16 17.24 16.03
N GLU A 42 3.11 17.51 16.93
CA GLU A 42 4.50 17.10 16.77
C GLU A 42 4.66 15.58 16.67
N GLN A 43 3.94 14.83 17.49
CA GLN A 43 3.97 13.36 17.47
C GLN A 43 3.33 12.80 16.19
N GLU A 44 2.27 13.45 15.68
CA GLU A 44 1.74 13.12 14.35
C GLU A 44 2.75 13.39 13.24
N GLN A 45 3.51 14.48 13.29
CA GLN A 45 4.53 14.78 12.28
C GLN A 45 5.64 13.74 12.28
N LYS A 46 6.08 13.29 13.47
CA LYS A 46 7.01 12.16 13.62
C LYS A 46 6.44 10.88 13.02
N GLN A 47 5.17 10.55 13.30
CA GLN A 47 4.49 9.41 12.67
C GLN A 47 4.47 9.54 11.14
N ARG A 48 4.10 10.71 10.60
CA ARG A 48 4.07 10.97 9.14
C ARG A 48 5.45 10.79 8.51
N ALA A 49 6.53 11.16 9.20
CA ALA A 49 7.89 10.92 8.74
C ALA A 49 8.21 9.43 8.64
N LEU A 50 7.85 8.64 9.66
CA LEU A 50 7.99 7.18 9.65
C LEU A 50 7.14 6.53 8.55
N GLU A 51 5.89 6.97 8.35
CA GLU A 51 5.01 6.48 7.27
C GLU A 51 5.64 6.71 5.88
N ARG A 52 6.24 7.89 5.67
CA ARG A 52 6.99 8.20 4.43
C ARG A 52 8.21 7.29 4.27
N ALA A 53 8.99 7.09 5.33
CA ALA A 53 10.15 6.20 5.29
C ALA A 53 9.76 4.76 4.95
N ILE A 54 8.68 4.24 5.55
CA ILE A 54 8.14 2.90 5.23
C ILE A 54 7.76 2.82 3.76
N ARG A 55 7.03 3.81 3.23
CA ARG A 55 6.62 3.82 1.82
C ARG A 55 7.81 3.85 0.88
N ASN A 56 8.81 4.69 1.16
CA ASN A 56 10.03 4.78 0.37
C ASN A 56 10.80 3.46 0.38
N GLN A 57 10.96 2.85 1.55
CA GLN A 57 11.66 1.58 1.66
C GLN A 57 10.93 0.44 0.94
N LYS A 58 9.59 0.42 0.99
CA LYS A 58 8.80 -0.55 0.20
C LYS A 58 9.04 -0.38 -1.31
N ARG A 59 9.12 0.86 -1.82
CA ARG A 59 9.45 1.12 -3.23
C ARG A 59 10.83 0.57 -3.60
N VAL A 60 11.83 0.75 -2.74
CA VAL A 60 13.18 0.21 -2.96
C VAL A 60 13.14 -1.31 -3.01
N VAL A 61 12.46 -1.95 -2.05
CA VAL A 61 12.30 -3.42 -2.03
C VAL A 61 11.58 -3.93 -3.28
N GLU A 62 10.53 -3.26 -3.75
CA GLU A 62 9.82 -3.61 -4.99
C GLU A 62 10.69 -3.44 -6.24
N GLY A 63 11.60 -2.45 -6.25
CA GLY A 63 12.53 -2.20 -7.35
C GLY A 63 13.83 -3.01 -7.31
N THR A 64 14.10 -3.78 -6.26
CA THR A 64 15.35 -4.55 -6.12
C THR A 64 15.21 -5.93 -6.74
N ILE A 65 16.08 -6.26 -7.69
CA ILE A 65 16.08 -7.56 -8.39
C ILE A 65 17.04 -8.57 -7.72
N ASP A 66 18.18 -8.11 -7.21
CA ASP A 66 19.20 -8.97 -6.60
C ASP A 66 18.74 -9.58 -5.27
N LYS A 67 18.91 -10.90 -5.13
CA LYS A 67 18.44 -11.66 -3.95
C LYS A 67 19.14 -11.26 -2.65
N GLU A 68 20.45 -11.05 -2.68
CA GLU A 68 21.25 -10.66 -1.51
C GLU A 68 20.85 -9.26 -1.02
N ASN A 69 20.76 -8.29 -1.93
CA ASN A 69 20.33 -6.92 -1.62
C ASN A 69 18.87 -6.89 -1.14
N LEU A 70 18.00 -7.71 -1.71
CA LEU A 70 16.61 -7.78 -1.28
C LEU A 70 16.48 -8.22 0.19
N LYS A 71 17.36 -9.12 0.68
CA LYS A 71 17.37 -9.53 2.10
C LYS A 71 17.74 -8.38 3.01
N THR A 72 18.78 -7.61 2.66
CA THR A 72 19.25 -6.47 3.46
C THR A 72 18.21 -5.34 3.47
N GLU A 73 17.61 -5.02 2.33
CA GLU A 73 16.57 -3.98 2.19
C GLU A 73 15.27 -4.36 2.92
N LYS A 74 14.88 -5.65 2.91
CA LYS A 74 13.79 -6.14 3.76
C LYS A 74 14.11 -6.05 5.25
N GLY A 75 15.38 -6.23 5.64
CA GLY A 75 15.84 -6.00 7.00
C GLY A 75 15.62 -4.56 7.46
N LYS A 76 16.04 -3.58 6.62
CA LYS A 76 15.80 -2.15 6.87
C LYS A 76 14.30 -1.83 6.99
N LEU A 77 13.46 -2.40 6.12
CA LEU A 77 12.00 -2.23 6.20
C LEU A 77 11.44 -2.70 7.55
N ARG A 78 11.89 -3.85 8.05
CA ARG A 78 11.46 -4.39 9.36
C ARG A 78 11.87 -3.48 10.51
N GLN A 79 13.07 -2.89 10.45
CA GLN A 79 13.55 -1.94 11.46
C GLN A 79 12.68 -0.68 11.50
N ILE A 80 12.37 -0.07 10.35
CA ILE A 80 11.50 1.11 10.29
C ILE A 80 10.09 0.77 10.81
N GLN A 81 9.56 -0.40 10.46
CA GLN A 81 8.27 -0.87 10.97
C GLN A 81 8.29 -1.15 12.49
N ALA A 82 9.42 -1.56 13.06
CA ALA A 82 9.60 -1.69 14.49
C ALA A 82 9.59 -0.33 15.18
N ASN A 83 10.30 0.66 14.62
CA ASN A 83 10.29 2.03 15.12
C ASN A 83 8.88 2.64 15.10
N MET A 84 8.11 2.39 14.05
CA MET A 84 6.69 2.79 13.99
C MET A 84 5.85 2.15 15.10
N ARG A 85 6.04 0.85 15.36
CA ARG A 85 5.32 0.17 16.45
C ARG A 85 5.69 0.74 17.82
N LYS A 86 6.98 1.03 18.05
CA LYS A 86 7.45 1.66 19.28
C LYS A 86 6.86 3.06 19.46
N HIS A 87 6.93 3.90 18.43
CA HIS A 87 6.36 5.26 18.44
C HIS A 87 4.86 5.27 18.79
N LEU A 88 4.10 4.31 18.27
CA LEU A 88 2.67 4.16 18.58
C LEU A 88 2.42 3.61 19.98
N GLY A 89 3.29 2.75 20.50
CA GLY A 89 3.26 2.31 21.89
C GLY A 89 3.49 3.46 22.87
N ASP A 90 4.43 4.35 22.55
CA ASP A 90 4.76 5.54 23.34
C ASP A 90 3.69 6.64 23.25
N ASN A 91 2.83 6.60 22.21
CA ASN A 91 1.82 7.63 21.93
C ASN A 91 0.43 6.99 21.67
N PRO A 92 -0.32 6.60 22.72
CA PRO A 92 -1.60 5.91 22.59
C PRO A 92 -2.70 6.74 21.91
N GLN A 93 -2.55 8.07 21.84
CA GLN A 93 -3.45 8.97 21.13
C GLN A 93 -3.36 8.86 19.60
N LEU A 94 -2.29 8.26 19.08
CA LEU A 94 -2.03 8.14 17.66
C LEU A 94 -2.50 6.82 17.08
N ARG A 95 -2.98 6.84 15.83
CA ARG A 95 -3.41 5.64 15.11
C ARG A 95 -2.64 5.47 13.81
N ARG A 96 -2.18 4.25 13.55
CA ARG A 96 -1.47 3.90 12.32
C ARG A 96 -2.39 3.94 11.10
N ALA A 97 -1.94 4.58 10.02
CA ALA A 97 -2.69 4.64 8.76
C ALA A 97 -2.03 3.82 7.65
N TYR A 98 -2.30 2.50 7.60
CA TYR A 98 -1.71 1.58 6.62
C TYR A 98 -1.88 2.01 5.16
N ARG A 99 -3.00 2.68 4.81
CA ARG A 99 -3.22 3.21 3.46
C ARG A 99 -2.08 4.13 3.01
N ARG A 100 -1.52 4.92 3.92
CA ARG A 100 -0.43 5.84 3.63
C ARG A 100 0.89 5.11 3.38
N GLU A 101 1.08 3.91 3.90
CA GLU A 101 2.30 3.13 3.68
C GLU A 101 2.26 2.29 2.40
N LYS A 102 1.15 2.31 1.66
CA LYS A 102 1.03 1.58 0.39
C LYS A 102 1.89 2.28 -0.66
N VAL A 103 2.60 1.48 -1.44
CA VAL A 103 3.21 1.95 -2.68
C VAL A 103 2.10 1.98 -3.72
N HIS A 104 1.89 3.16 -4.31
CA HIS A 104 1.03 3.32 -5.46
C HIS A 104 1.96 3.34 -6.68
N GLY A 105 2.05 2.21 -7.37
CA GLY A 105 2.72 2.08 -8.67
C GLY A 105 1.68 1.99 -9.79
N SER A 106 2.09 2.32 -11.02
CA SER A 106 1.27 2.26 -12.26
C SER A 106 0.83 0.86 -12.65
N THR A 107 1.12 -0.15 -11.82
CA THR A 107 0.36 -1.39 -11.81
C THR A 107 -1.01 -1.10 -11.21
N SER A 108 -1.84 -0.32 -11.92
CA SER A 108 -3.18 -0.82 -12.14
C SER A 108 -2.96 -2.29 -12.47
N LYS A 109 -3.65 -3.19 -11.78
CA LYS A 109 -3.91 -4.49 -12.41
C LYS A 109 -4.18 -4.13 -13.86
N ILE A 110 -3.35 -4.58 -14.79
CA ILE A 110 -3.78 -4.58 -16.17
C ILE A 110 -5.04 -5.41 -16.00
N ASP A 111 -6.20 -4.74 -15.96
CA ASP A 111 -7.46 -5.41 -15.91
C ASP A 111 -7.41 -6.10 -17.25
N THR A 112 -6.88 -7.33 -17.25
CA THR A 112 -6.81 -8.16 -18.43
C THR A 112 -8.24 -8.12 -18.89
N PRO A 113 -8.51 -7.49 -20.04
CA PRO A 113 -9.88 -7.28 -20.45
C PRO A 113 -10.54 -8.65 -20.49
N GLU A 114 -11.84 -8.71 -20.19
CA GLU A 114 -12.51 -9.97 -19.89
C GLU A 114 -12.26 -11.05 -20.94
N PHE A 115 -12.09 -10.66 -22.22
CA PHE A 115 -11.76 -11.54 -23.34
C PHE A 115 -10.34 -12.12 -23.34
N LEU A 116 -9.36 -11.49 -22.67
CA LEU A 116 -8.00 -12.03 -22.46
C LEU A 116 -7.91 -12.88 -21.18
N ARG A 117 -8.96 -12.93 -20.35
CA ARG A 117 -9.00 -13.79 -19.17
C ARG A 117 -9.31 -15.21 -19.60
N ILE A 118 -8.27 -16.04 -19.72
CA ILE A 118 -8.46 -17.49 -19.88
C ILE A 118 -9.14 -18.00 -18.61
N SER A 119 -10.37 -18.50 -18.73
CA SER A 119 -11.05 -19.16 -17.62
C SER A 119 -10.19 -20.36 -17.16
N ASN A 120 -9.75 -20.34 -15.91
CA ASN A 120 -8.89 -21.33 -15.24
C ASN A 120 -7.36 -21.27 -15.44
N ALA A 121 -6.77 -20.22 -16.03
CA ALA A 121 -5.30 -20.13 -16.13
C ALA A 121 -4.56 -20.11 -14.77
N ASP A 122 -5.12 -19.42 -13.77
CA ASP A 122 -4.50 -19.25 -12.46
C ASP A 122 -4.74 -20.40 -11.47
N LYS A 123 -5.40 -21.49 -11.91
CA LYS A 123 -5.68 -22.68 -11.06
C LYS A 123 -4.75 -23.87 -11.36
N SER A 124 -3.64 -23.64 -12.06
CA SER A 124 -2.64 -24.70 -12.24
C SER A 124 -1.89 -24.96 -10.92
N ASN A 125 -2.29 -26.02 -10.22
CA ASN A 125 -1.54 -26.60 -9.12
C ASN A 125 -0.44 -27.54 -9.71
N ARG A 126 0.61 -27.87 -8.95
CA ARG A 126 1.55 -28.96 -9.30
C ARG A 126 0.83 -30.24 -9.75
N ASN A 127 -0.33 -30.54 -9.16
CA ASN A 127 -1.16 -31.69 -9.54
C ASN A 127 -1.75 -31.59 -10.96
N THR A 128 -2.06 -30.39 -11.47
CA THR A 128 -2.57 -30.24 -12.85
C THR A 128 -1.43 -30.36 -13.87
N VAL A 129 -0.22 -29.91 -13.52
CA VAL A 129 0.97 -30.08 -14.37
C VAL A 129 1.34 -31.55 -14.49
N HIS A 130 1.28 -32.30 -13.38
CA HIS A 130 1.50 -33.75 -13.41
C HIS A 130 0.44 -34.50 -14.21
N ALA A 131 -0.84 -34.17 -14.03
CA ALA A 131 -1.92 -34.78 -14.81
C ALA A 131 -1.75 -34.55 -16.33
N ILE A 132 -1.38 -33.32 -16.73
CA ILE A 132 -1.08 -33.01 -18.14
C ILE A 132 0.14 -33.81 -18.63
N GLN A 133 1.17 -33.96 -17.79
CA GLN A 133 2.37 -34.72 -18.17
C GLN A 133 2.07 -36.21 -18.33
N ASP A 134 1.21 -36.77 -17.48
CA ASP A 134 0.77 -38.17 -17.53
C ASP A 134 -0.10 -38.41 -18.77
N ASP A 135 -1.00 -37.48 -19.11
CA ASP A 135 -1.82 -37.51 -20.34
C ASP A 135 -0.97 -37.42 -21.61
N LEU A 136 0.11 -36.62 -21.60
CA LEU A 136 1.05 -36.54 -22.72
C LEU A 136 1.86 -37.82 -22.92
N ASN A 137 2.09 -38.58 -21.85
CA ASN A 137 2.80 -39.86 -21.90
C ASN A 137 1.92 -41.01 -22.42
N LEU A 138 0.59 -40.83 -22.46
CA LEU A 138 -0.38 -41.77 -23.02
C LEU A 138 -0.53 -41.64 -24.55
N ILE A 139 0.02 -40.57 -25.15
CA ILE A 139 0.00 -40.39 -26.61
C ILE A 139 0.98 -41.38 -27.25
N PRO A 140 0.58 -42.12 -28.31
CA PRO A 140 1.45 -43.05 -29.02
C PRO A 140 2.77 -42.39 -29.47
N ILE A 141 3.89 -43.05 -29.18
CA ILE A 141 5.26 -42.55 -29.32
C ILE A 141 5.59 -42.10 -30.76
N GLU A 142 4.89 -42.65 -31.76
CA GLU A 142 5.10 -42.38 -33.20
C GLU A 142 4.97 -40.89 -33.60
N HIS A 143 4.32 -40.06 -32.78
CA HIS A 143 4.20 -38.61 -33.01
C HIS A 143 5.22 -37.74 -32.26
N ARG A 144 5.99 -38.31 -31.32
CA ARG A 144 6.98 -37.58 -30.52
C ARG A 144 8.25 -37.29 -31.32
N ASP A 145 8.67 -38.25 -32.14
CA ASP A 145 9.87 -38.15 -32.99
C ASP A 145 9.73 -37.06 -34.07
N LYS A 146 8.51 -36.83 -34.58
CA LYS A 146 8.24 -35.78 -35.58
C LYS A 146 8.36 -34.36 -35.00
N LEU A 147 8.13 -34.18 -33.70
CA LEU A 147 8.20 -32.88 -33.03
C LEU A 147 9.65 -32.51 -32.66
N GLU A 148 10.50 -33.46 -32.27
CA GLU A 148 11.92 -33.18 -32.02
C GLU A 148 12.67 -32.77 -33.29
N VAL A 149 12.30 -33.30 -34.45
CA VAL A 149 12.89 -32.96 -35.75
C VAL A 149 12.52 -31.53 -36.19
N LEU A 150 11.35 -31.02 -35.79
CA LEU A 150 10.90 -29.66 -36.13
C LEU A 150 11.46 -28.59 -35.18
N LEU A 151 11.77 -28.94 -33.93
CA LEU A 151 12.31 -28.02 -32.92
C LEU A 151 13.84 -27.89 -32.93
N LYS A 152 14.55 -28.70 -33.74
CA LYS A 152 16.02 -28.66 -33.93
C LYS A 152 16.49 -27.91 -35.18
N LYS A 153 15.63 -27.09 -35.81
CA LYS A 153 16.03 -26.19 -36.92
C LYS A 153 16.21 -24.75 -36.44
#